data_AF-A0A2V7DD00-F1
#
_entry.id   AF-A0A2V7DD00-F1
#
_cell.length_a   1.000
_cell.length_b   1.000
_cell.length_c   1.000
_cell.angle_alpha   90.00
_cell.angle_beta   90.00
_cell.angle_gamma   90.00
#
_symmetry.space_group_name_H-M   'P 1'
#
loop_
_entity.id
_entity.type
_entity.pdbx_description
1 polymer ?
#
loop_
_entity_poly.entity_id
_entity_poly.type
_entity_poly.pdbx_seq_one_letter_code
_entity_poly.pdbx_strand_id
1 'polypeptide(L)'
;MTARHRVVIIGGGFAGLRAARALRSAPVDVTLIDRRNYHLFQPLLYQVATGSLSPGQIAAPIRSVLSRQKNTRVLMGDVVDIDPAGKRVV
;
A
#
# COMPACT_ATOMS: atom_id res chain seq x y z
N MET A 1 -19.37 -21.15 4.63
CA MET A 1 -18.82 -19.79 4.70
C MET A 1 -18.45 -19.37 3.29
N THR A 2 -19.11 -18.38 2.72
CA THR A 2 -18.73 -17.84 1.41
C THR A 2 -17.37 -17.16 1.52
N ALA A 3 -16.45 -17.44 0.59
CA ALA A 3 -15.15 -16.78 0.57
C ALA A 3 -15.35 -15.27 0.39
N ARG A 4 -14.74 -14.45 1.26
CA ARG A 4 -14.77 -13.00 1.10
C ARG A 4 -14.05 -12.61 -0.18
N HIS A 5 -14.57 -11.60 -0.87
CA HIS A 5 -13.94 -11.11 -2.08
C HIS A 5 -12.52 -10.60 -1.75
N ARG A 6 -11.54 -10.98 -2.57
CA ARG A 6 -10.12 -10.63 -2.36
C ARG A 6 -9.77 -9.47 -3.27
N VAL A 7 -9.29 -8.37 -2.68
CA VAL A 7 -8.86 -7.17 -3.40
C VAL A 7 -7.35 -7.05 -3.30
N VAL A 8 -6.67 -6.92 -4.44
CA VAL A 8 -5.24 -6.61 -4.48
C VAL A 8 -5.04 -5.16 -4.88
N ILE A 9 -4.26 -4.42 -4.10
CA ILE A 9 -3.84 -3.04 -4.38
C ILE A 9 -2.35 -3.08 -4.67
N ILE A 10 -1.97 -2.64 -5.87
CA ILE A 10 -0.56 -2.57 -6.28
C ILE A 10 -0.10 -1.12 -6.12
N GLY A 11 0.87 -0.90 -5.23
CA GLY A 11 1.40 0.40 -4.85
C GLY A 11 0.86 0.95 -3.53
N GLY A 12 1.75 1.35 -2.63
CA GLY A 12 1.54 2.01 -1.34
C GLY A 12 1.79 3.52 -1.38
N GLY A 13 1.62 4.13 -2.55
CA GLY A 13 1.61 5.58 -2.72
C GLY A 13 0.34 6.24 -2.16
N PHE A 14 0.07 7.48 -2.57
CA PHE A 14 -1.13 8.21 -2.14
C PHE A 14 -2.42 7.47 -2.49
N ALA A 15 -2.58 7.08 -3.76
CA ALA A 15 -3.79 6.42 -4.23
C ALA A 15 -4.01 5.07 -3.55
N GLY A 16 -2.98 4.22 -3.48
CA GLY A 16 -3.11 2.89 -2.90
C GLY A 16 -3.45 2.89 -1.40
N LEU A 17 -2.84 3.79 -0.62
CA LEU A 17 -3.20 3.95 0.78
C LEU A 17 -4.63 4.49 0.96
N ARG A 18 -5.05 5.43 0.12
CA ARG A 18 -6.42 5.97 0.16
C ARG A 18 -7.44 4.90 -0.23
N ALA A 19 -7.18 4.12 -1.27
CA ALA A 19 -8.01 3.00 -1.69
C ALA A 19 -8.11 1.94 -0.59
N ALA A 20 -7.00 1.55 0.03
CA ALA A 20 -7.01 0.59 1.12
C ALA A 20 -7.86 1.10 2.29
N ARG A 21 -7.66 2.36 2.71
CA ARG A 21 -8.44 2.99 3.80
C ARG A 21 -9.93 3.09 3.49
N ALA A 22 -10.30 3.34 2.24
CA ALA A 22 -11.71 3.37 1.83
C ALA A 22 -12.39 1.99 1.97
N LEU A 23 -11.63 0.90 1.84
CA LEU A 23 -12.11 -0.47 1.98
C LEU A 23 -12.10 -1.00 3.42
N ARG A 24 -11.81 -0.17 4.43
CA ARG A 24 -11.66 -0.58 5.84
C ARG A 24 -12.84 -1.37 6.40
N SER A 25 -14.05 -0.98 6.04
CA SER A 25 -15.29 -1.57 6.54
C SER A 25 -16.01 -2.42 5.48
N ALA A 26 -15.44 -2.55 4.29
CA ALA A 26 -16.02 -3.35 3.23
C ALA A 26 -15.87 -4.85 3.55
N PRO A 27 -16.82 -5.71 3.14
CA PRO A 27 -16.77 -7.15 3.40
C PRO A 27 -15.78 -7.88 2.46
N VAL A 28 -14.54 -7.39 2.40
CA VAL A 28 -13.46 -7.87 1.52
C VAL A 28 -12.16 -8.04 2.29
N ASP A 29 -11.30 -8.94 1.81
CA ASP A 29 -9.93 -9.08 2.30
C ASP A 29 -8.98 -8.35 1.34
N VAL A 30 -8.22 -7.38 1.86
CA VAL A 30 -7.33 -6.52 1.07
C VAL A 30 -5.89 -6.98 1.22
N THR A 31 -5.17 -7.11 0.12
CA THR A 31 -3.71 -7.24 0.09
C THR A 31 -3.11 -6.04 -0.64
N LEU A 32 -2.33 -5.23 0.06
CA LEU A 32 -1.55 -4.15 -0.54
C LEU A 32 -0.12 -4.65 -0.77
N ILE A 33 0.35 -4.57 -2.02
CA ILE A 33 1.69 -4.96 -2.44
C ILE A 33 2.44 -3.70 -2.86
N ASP A 34 3.61 -3.45 -2.30
CA ASP A 34 4.53 -2.40 -2.79
C ASP A 34 5.97 -2.90 -2.70
N ARG A 35 6.81 -2.46 -3.63
CA ARG A 35 8.25 -2.79 -3.64
C ARG A 35 9.01 -2.17 -2.45
N ARG A 36 8.44 -1.15 -1.81
CA ARG A 36 8.95 -0.46 -0.61
C ARG A 36 8.03 -0.76 0.58
N ASN A 37 8.59 -0.78 1.78
CA ASN A 37 7.82 -0.95 3.01
C ASN A 37 7.23 0.38 3.58
N TYR A 38 7.45 1.51 2.89
CA TYR A 38 7.06 2.84 3.33
C TYR A 38 6.30 3.61 2.24
N HIS A 39 5.35 4.42 2.68
CA HIS A 39 4.75 5.48 1.89
C HIS A 39 5.67 6.69 1.91
N LEU A 40 5.94 7.24 0.74
CA LEU A 40 6.76 8.44 0.57
C LEU A 40 5.85 9.64 0.28
N PHE A 41 5.94 10.68 1.11
CA PHE A 41 5.31 11.97 0.85
C PHE A 41 6.16 12.75 -0.16
N GLN A 42 6.06 12.35 -1.42
CA GLN A 42 6.81 12.89 -2.55
C GLN A 42 6.81 14.43 -2.66
N PRO A 43 5.73 15.16 -2.30
CA PRO A 43 5.73 16.62 -2.37
C PRO A 43 6.86 17.32 -1.60
N LEU A 44 7.45 16.70 -0.56
CA LEU A 44 8.55 17.29 0.23
C LEU A 44 9.93 16.71 -0.12
N LEU A 45 10.07 15.98 -1.23
CA LEU A 45 11.38 15.45 -1.65
C LEU A 45 12.41 16.55 -1.87
N TYR A 46 11.99 17.73 -2.34
CA TYR A 46 12.90 18.86 -2.54
C TYR A 46 13.53 19.31 -1.21
N GLN A 47 12.78 19.29 -0.10
CA GLN A 47 13.31 19.66 1.22
C GLN A 47 14.30 18.63 1.76
N VAL A 48 14.18 17.37 1.37
CA VAL A 48 15.20 16.35 1.66
C VAL A 48 16.45 16.60 0.81
N ALA A 49 16.28 16.89 -0.49
CA ALA A 49 17.38 17.18 -1.39
C ALA A 49 18.18 18.43 -0.98
N THR A 50 17.52 19.45 -0.41
CA THR A 50 18.16 20.67 0.10
C THR A 50 18.66 20.55 1.56
N GLY A 51 18.54 19.37 2.17
CA GLY A 51 18.99 19.12 3.55
C GLY A 51 18.12 19.76 4.64
N SER A 52 16.96 20.32 4.29
CA SER A 52 16.02 20.92 5.25
C SER A 52 15.21 19.87 6.03
N LEU A 53 15.03 18.67 5.47
CA LEU A 53 14.37 17.54 6.11
C LEU A 53 15.20 16.26 5.97
N SER A 54 15.10 15.38 6.96
CA SER A 54 15.61 14.02 6.87
C SER A 54 14.60 13.11 6.11
N PRO A 55 15.06 12.05 5.41
CA PRO A 55 14.18 11.10 4.73
C PRO A 55 13.11 10.48 5.63
N GLY A 56 13.44 10.23 6.91
CA GLY A 56 12.51 9.64 7.88
C GLY A 56 11.31 10.54 8.21
N GLN A 57 11.44 11.87 8.02
CA GLN A 57 10.33 12.81 8.23
C GLN A 57 9.28 12.75 7.11
N ILE A 58 9.62 12.21 5.93
CA ILE A 58 8.73 12.14 4.78
C ILE A 58 8.36 10.69 4.38
N ALA A 59 8.80 9.70 5.16
CA ALA A 59 8.59 8.28 4.93
C ALA A 59 7.85 7.63 6.10
N ALA A 60 6.65 7.09 5.85
CA ALA A 60 5.84 6.40 6.86
C ALA A 60 5.73 4.91 6.55
N PRO A 61 6.06 3.99 7.48
CA PRO A 61 5.90 2.55 7.24
C PRO A 61 4.45 2.20 6.90
N ILE A 62 4.21 1.57 5.74
CA ILE A 62 2.85 1.27 5.24
C ILE A 62 2.08 0.39 6.25
N ARG A 63 2.78 -0.59 6.85
CA ARG A 63 2.22 -1.44 7.92
C ARG A 63 1.74 -0.64 9.13
N SER A 64 2.47 0.42 9.51
CA SER A 64 2.06 1.29 10.62
C SER A 64 0.81 2.09 10.24
N VAL A 65 0.79 2.66 9.03
CA VAL A 65 -0.33 3.45 8.49
C VAL A 65 -1.65 2.66 8.43
N LEU A 66 -1.57 1.34 8.19
CA LEU A 66 -2.72 0.44 8.06
C LEU A 66 -2.91 -0.50 9.28
N SER A 67 -2.14 -0.32 10.36
CA SER A 67 -2.11 -1.21 11.53
C SER A 67 -3.47 -1.43 12.21
N ARG A 68 -4.37 -0.43 12.14
CA ARG A 68 -5.71 -0.48 12.75
C ARG A 68 -6.80 -1.03 11.80
N GLN A 69 -6.41 -1.55 10.65
CA GLN A 69 -7.30 -2.08 9.62
C GLN A 69 -7.19 -3.60 9.56
N LYS A 70 -8.17 -4.29 10.18
CA LYS A 70 -8.15 -5.75 10.38
C LYS A 70 -8.24 -6.56 9.08
N ASN A 71 -8.85 -6.01 8.04
CA ASN A 71 -9.05 -6.68 6.76
C ASN A 71 -7.93 -6.38 5.74
N THR A 72 -6.75 -5.94 6.18
CA THR A 72 -5.67 -5.59 5.26
C THR A 72 -4.35 -6.23 5.65
N ARG A 73 -3.75 -6.89 4.66
CA ARG A 73 -2.39 -7.40 4.69
C ARG A 73 -1.50 -6.53 3.82
N VAL A 74 -0.28 -6.26 4.28
CA VAL A 74 0.73 -5.54 3.52
C VAL A 74 1.86 -6.50 3.17
N LEU A 75 2.12 -6.69 1.88
CA LEU A 75 3.24 -7.45 1.35
C LEU A 75 4.26 -6.49 0.75
N MET A 76 5.53 -6.74 1.04
CA MET A 76 6.63 -6.07 0.36
C MET A 76 7.11 -6.98 -0.76
N GLY A 77 7.07 -6.51 -1.99
CA GLY A 77 7.46 -7.29 -3.16
C GLY A 77 7.23 -6.52 -4.45
N ASP A 78 7.93 -6.93 -5.49
CA ASP A 78 7.71 -6.44 -6.84
C ASP A 78 6.59 -7.24 -7.49
N VAL A 79 5.64 -6.52 -8.09
CA VAL A 79 4.69 -7.11 -9.04
C VAL A 79 5.30 -6.97 -10.42
N VAL A 80 5.54 -8.11 -11.07
CA VAL A 80 6.21 -8.18 -12.37
C VAL A 80 5.25 -8.54 -13.50
N ASP A 81 4.11 -9.17 -13.18
CA ASP A 81 3.10 -9.53 -14.16
C ASP A 81 1.69 -9.59 -13.56
N ILE A 82 0.67 -9.45 -14.41
CA ILE A 82 -0.73 -9.56 -14.05
C ILE A 82 -1.42 -10.42 -15.10
N ASP A 83 -2.08 -11.49 -14.65
CA ASP A 83 -2.94 -12.34 -15.46
C ASP A 83 -4.42 -12.04 -15.11
N PRO A 84 -5.14 -11.27 -15.95
CA PRO A 84 -6.53 -10.92 -15.68
C PRO A 84 -7.49 -12.10 -15.83
N ALA A 85 -7.18 -13.05 -16.73
CA ALA A 85 -8.03 -14.21 -16.99
C ALA A 85 -7.99 -15.19 -15.81
N GLY A 86 -6.79 -15.48 -15.31
CA GLY A 86 -6.57 -16.30 -14.12
C GLY A 86 -6.74 -15.55 -12.80
N LYS A 87 -6.95 -14.21 -12.84
CA LYS A 87 -7.05 -13.31 -11.66
C LYS A 87 -5.84 -13.45 -10.74
N ARG A 88 -4.63 -13.43 -11.33
CA ARG A 88 -3.36 -13.63 -10.63
C ARG A 88 -2.46 -12.41 -10.77
N VAL A 89 -1.76 -12.10 -9.69
CA VAL A 89 -0.68 -11.11 -9.63
C VAL A 89 0.60 -11.90 -9.36
N VAL A 90 1.64 -11.65 -10.15
CA VAL A 90 2.94 -12.34 -10.09
C VAL A 90 3.99 -11.41 -9.55
#